data_AF-A0A8T2R284-F1
#
_entry.id   AF-A0A8T2R284-F1
#
_cell.length_a   1.000
_cell.length_b   1.000
_cell.length_c   1.000
_cell.angle_alpha   90.00
_cell.angle_beta   90.00
_cell.angle_gamma   90.00
#
_symmetry.space_group_name_H-M   'P 1'
#
loop_
_entity.id
_entity.type
_entity.pdbx_description
1 polymer ?
#
loop_
_entity_poly.entity_id
_entity_poly.type
_entity_poly.pdbx_seq_one_letter_code
_entity_poly.pdbx_strand_id
1 'polypeptide(L)'
;MFVCLYVCLCVCMYECKFVCMYVCIYVCIYVCMYVCMYVCMYVCMYVCMYVCVCVFMYVCMYVCMYVCMHVCMFVCVCVCVCVCVYVCMYVCMYVCMCVCVCVYVCMYVCMYVCVYVCVYVFMYVCMYVCMYVCMHVCMCVCM
;
A
#
# COMPACT_ATOMS: atom_id res chain seq x y z
N MET A 1 -20.64 -46.30 63.43
CA MET A 1 -21.40 -45.93 62.22
C MET A 1 -21.56 -44.42 62.07
N PHE A 2 -22.11 -43.70 63.06
CA PHE A 2 -22.33 -42.24 62.97
C PHE A 2 -21.06 -41.40 62.78
N VAL A 3 -19.98 -41.72 63.50
CA VAL A 3 -18.69 -40.98 63.38
C VAL A 3 -18.06 -41.17 62.00
N CYS A 4 -18.08 -42.39 61.46
CA CYS A 4 -17.59 -42.67 60.11
C CYS A 4 -18.39 -41.91 59.05
N LEU A 5 -19.73 -41.91 59.14
CA LEU A 5 -20.58 -41.14 58.22
C LEU A 5 -20.30 -39.65 58.28
N TYR A 6 -20.13 -39.09 59.49
CA TYR A 6 -19.84 -37.68 59.67
C TYR A 6 -18.49 -37.31 59.05
N VAL A 7 -17.43 -38.05 59.36
CA VAL A 7 -16.08 -37.79 58.79
C VAL A 7 -16.08 -37.93 57.27
N CYS A 8 -16.74 -38.95 56.71
CA CYS A 8 -16.87 -39.09 55.26
C CYS A 8 -17.60 -37.88 54.64
N LEU A 9 -18.72 -37.43 55.21
CA LEU A 9 -19.46 -36.26 54.74
C LEU A 9 -18.64 -34.96 54.84
N CYS A 10 -17.89 -34.79 55.94
CA CYS A 10 -17.03 -33.63 56.15
C CYS A 10 -15.93 -33.54 55.08
N VAL A 11 -15.22 -34.65 54.87
CA VAL A 11 -14.09 -34.72 53.92
C VAL A 11 -14.58 -34.55 52.49
N CYS A 12 -15.66 -35.25 52.11
CA CYS A 12 -16.26 -35.10 50.78
C CYS A 12 -16.71 -33.66 50.52
N MET A 13 -17.36 -33.00 51.49
CA MET A 13 -17.81 -31.62 51.34
C MET A 13 -16.66 -30.62 51.26
N TYR A 14 -15.60 -30.81 52.04
CA TYR A 14 -14.43 -29.92 52.03
C TYR A 14 -13.65 -30.06 50.73
N GLU A 15 -13.36 -31.28 50.29
CA GLU A 15 -12.62 -31.52 49.06
C GLU A 15 -13.42 -31.10 47.82
N CYS A 16 -14.73 -31.40 47.76
CA CYS A 16 -15.55 -30.94 46.65
C CYS A 16 -15.63 -29.42 46.57
N LYS A 17 -15.74 -28.70 47.70
CA LYS A 17 -15.73 -27.23 47.68
C LYS A 17 -14.38 -26.66 47.32
N PHE A 18 -13.29 -27.22 47.83
CA PHE A 18 -11.94 -26.76 47.50
C PHE A 18 -11.65 -26.98 46.03
N VAL A 19 -11.91 -28.18 45.49
CA VAL A 19 -11.68 -28.51 44.08
C VAL A 19 -12.58 -27.65 43.19
N CYS A 20 -13.87 -27.51 43.49
CA CYS A 20 -14.74 -26.63 42.71
C CYS A 20 -14.28 -25.17 42.74
N MET A 21 -13.92 -24.62 43.90
CA MET A 21 -13.41 -23.24 44.00
C MET A 21 -12.09 -23.08 43.25
N TYR A 22 -11.16 -24.02 43.38
CA TYR A 22 -9.87 -23.95 42.70
C TYR A 22 -10.05 -24.05 41.19
N VAL A 23 -10.84 -25.01 40.70
CA VAL A 23 -11.13 -25.18 39.27
C VAL A 23 -11.88 -23.97 38.74
N CYS A 24 -12.89 -23.45 39.45
CA CYS A 24 -13.60 -22.25 39.03
C CYS A 24 -12.66 -21.04 38.98
N ILE A 25 -11.85 -20.78 40.01
CA ILE A 25 -10.94 -19.63 40.01
C ILE A 25 -9.87 -19.80 38.93
N TYR A 26 -9.27 -20.97 38.80
CA TYR A 26 -8.22 -21.21 37.83
C TYR A 26 -8.76 -21.17 36.39
N VAL A 27 -9.89 -21.84 36.11
CA VAL A 27 -10.48 -21.82 34.77
C VAL A 27 -11.03 -20.43 34.44
N CYS A 28 -11.77 -19.80 35.34
CA CYS A 28 -12.34 -18.48 35.09
C CYS A 28 -11.25 -17.40 34.97
N ILE A 29 -10.27 -17.36 35.88
CA ILE A 29 -9.22 -16.32 35.80
C ILE A 29 -8.26 -16.65 34.67
N TYR A 30 -7.76 -17.86 34.57
CA TYR A 30 -6.72 -18.18 33.60
C TYR A 30 -7.30 -18.23 32.19
N VAL A 31 -8.42 -18.92 31.96
CA VAL A 31 -9.00 -18.99 30.61
C VAL A 31 -9.61 -17.66 30.21
N CYS A 32 -10.38 -16.97 31.07
CA CYS A 32 -10.94 -15.69 30.65
C CYS A 32 -9.85 -14.62 30.49
N MET A 33 -8.89 -14.49 31.41
CA MET A 33 -7.85 -13.46 31.27
C MET A 33 -6.92 -13.79 30.11
N TYR A 34 -6.50 -15.04 29.95
CA TYR A 34 -5.59 -15.41 28.87
C TYR A 34 -6.31 -15.34 27.53
N VAL A 35 -7.52 -15.86 27.39
CA VAL A 35 -8.28 -15.77 26.13
C VAL A 35 -8.67 -14.32 25.83
N CYS A 36 -9.17 -13.54 26.80
CA CYS A 36 -9.48 -12.13 26.54
C CYS A 36 -8.23 -11.33 26.21
N MET A 37 -7.12 -11.47 26.95
CA MET A 37 -5.91 -10.72 26.67
C MET A 37 -5.28 -11.18 25.35
N TYR A 38 -5.17 -12.47 25.10
CA TYR A 38 -4.57 -12.97 23.88
C TYR A 38 -5.47 -12.67 22.67
N VAL A 39 -6.77 -12.94 22.72
CA VAL A 39 -7.67 -12.64 21.60
C VAL A 39 -7.79 -11.14 21.39
N CYS A 40 -7.96 -10.32 22.43
CA CYS A 40 -8.03 -8.86 22.23
C CYS A 40 -6.68 -8.32 21.73
N MET A 41 -5.54 -8.68 22.33
CA MET A 41 -4.26 -8.15 21.88
C MET A 41 -3.88 -8.68 20.50
N TYR A 42 -4.06 -9.97 20.22
CA TYR A 42 -3.72 -10.54 18.93
C TYR A 42 -4.69 -10.09 17.84
N VAL A 43 -6.00 -10.10 18.08
CA VAL A 43 -6.97 -9.66 17.07
C VAL A 43 -6.86 -8.15 16.88
N CYS A 44 -6.78 -7.34 17.93
CA CYS A 44 -6.62 -5.89 17.76
C CYS A 44 -5.28 -5.57 17.10
N MET A 45 -4.16 -6.11 17.54
CA MET A 45 -2.86 -5.80 16.94
C MET A 45 -2.75 -6.36 15.53
N TYR A 46 -3.14 -7.61 15.30
CA TYR A 46 -3.00 -8.24 13.99
C TYR A 46 -4.00 -7.69 12.99
N VAL A 47 -5.29 -7.53 13.36
CA VAL A 47 -6.28 -6.94 12.45
C VAL A 47 -5.99 -5.47 12.23
N CYS A 48 -5.68 -4.67 13.25
CA CYS A 48 -5.33 -3.27 13.02
C CYS A 48 -4.04 -3.18 12.19
N MET A 49 -2.94 -3.83 12.58
CA MET A 49 -1.69 -3.71 11.82
C MET A 49 -1.82 -4.27 10.40
N TYR A 50 -2.44 -5.44 10.23
CA TYR A 50 -2.57 -6.04 8.90
C TYR A 50 -3.57 -5.26 8.04
N VAL A 51 -4.74 -4.89 8.55
CA VAL A 51 -5.71 -4.12 7.76
C VAL A 51 -5.17 -2.73 7.47
N CYS A 52 -4.60 -2.03 8.46
CA CYS A 52 -4.00 -0.71 8.24
C CYS A 52 -2.87 -0.81 7.22
N VAL A 53 -1.86 -1.64 7.46
CA VAL A 53 -0.68 -1.72 6.58
C VAL A 53 -1.06 -2.26 5.21
N CYS A 54 -1.79 -3.38 5.12
CA CYS A 54 -2.10 -3.98 3.83
C CYS A 54 -3.07 -3.12 3.02
N VAL A 55 -4.14 -2.60 3.63
CA VAL A 55 -5.12 -1.79 2.89
C VAL A 55 -4.53 -0.43 2.53
N PHE A 56 -3.85 0.27 3.44
CA PHE A 56 -3.20 1.53 3.07
C PHE A 56 -2.10 1.32 2.04
N MET A 57 -1.18 0.37 2.25
CA MET A 57 -0.11 0.14 1.26
C MET A 57 -0.69 -0.23 -0.09
N TYR A 58 -1.68 -1.13 -0.14
CA TYR A 58 -2.25 -1.54 -1.42
C TYR A 58 -3.02 -0.40 -2.09
N VAL A 59 -3.88 0.31 -1.36
CA VAL A 59 -4.67 1.41 -1.92
C VAL A 59 -3.79 2.59 -2.31
N CYS A 60 -2.85 3.02 -1.46
CA CYS A 60 -1.93 4.10 -1.78
C CYS A 60 -1.03 3.74 -2.96
N MET A 61 -0.42 2.55 -2.97
CA MET A 61 0.40 2.12 -4.09
C MET A 61 -0.44 2.00 -5.37
N TYR A 62 -1.61 1.38 -5.31
CA TYR A 62 -2.45 1.20 -6.49
C TYR A 62 -2.96 2.53 -7.04
N VAL A 63 -3.53 3.39 -6.18
CA VAL A 63 -4.08 4.69 -6.60
C VAL A 63 -2.96 5.59 -7.09
N CYS A 64 -1.84 5.70 -6.37
CA CYS A 64 -0.76 6.55 -6.82
C CYS A 64 -0.11 6.02 -8.08
N MET A 65 0.15 4.71 -8.19
CA MET A 65 0.70 4.13 -9.43
C MET A 65 -0.27 4.32 -10.58
N TYR A 66 -1.55 4.03 -10.40
CA TYR A 66 -2.52 4.18 -11.48
C TYR A 66 -2.68 5.63 -11.91
N VAL A 67 -2.88 6.56 -10.96
CA VAL A 67 -3.08 7.98 -11.25
C VAL A 67 -1.81 8.61 -11.82
N CYS A 68 -0.65 8.36 -11.22
CA CYS A 68 0.61 8.89 -11.75
C CYS A 68 0.91 8.29 -13.13
N MET A 69 0.76 6.97 -13.31
CA MET A 69 0.96 6.36 -14.62
C MET A 69 0.00 6.93 -15.64
N HIS A 70 -1.31 6.92 -15.40
CA HIS A 70 -2.26 7.40 -16.38
C HIS A 70 -2.10 8.89 -16.66
N VAL A 71 -2.04 9.72 -15.63
CA VAL A 71 -1.98 11.17 -15.81
C VAL A 71 -0.65 11.59 -16.40
N CYS A 72 0.48 11.09 -15.89
CA CYS A 72 1.79 11.42 -16.45
C CYS A 72 1.93 10.85 -17.87
N MET A 73 1.62 9.58 -18.12
CA MET A 73 1.71 9.00 -19.47
C MET A 73 0.84 9.77 -20.45
N PHE A 74 -0.42 10.01 -20.09
CA PHE A 74 -1.36 10.64 -21.00
C PHE A 74 -0.97 12.08 -21.23
N VAL A 75 -0.81 12.90 -20.18
CA VAL A 75 -0.47 14.33 -20.29
C VAL A 75 0.89 14.51 -20.96
N CYS A 76 1.93 13.78 -20.54
CA CYS A 76 3.24 13.89 -21.17
C CYS A 76 3.16 13.48 -22.64
N VAL A 77 2.70 12.27 -22.97
CA VAL A 77 2.70 11.83 -24.37
C VAL A 77 1.82 12.73 -25.23
N CYS A 78 0.62 13.08 -24.77
CA CYS A 78 -0.27 13.92 -25.57
C CYS A 78 0.30 15.33 -25.76
N VAL A 79 0.67 16.04 -24.68
CA VAL A 79 1.16 17.42 -24.74
C VAL A 79 2.50 17.49 -25.46
N CYS A 80 3.43 16.58 -25.14
CA CYS A 80 4.71 16.52 -25.82
C CYS A 80 4.48 16.29 -27.31
N VAL A 81 3.80 15.21 -27.72
CA VAL A 81 3.64 14.91 -29.14
C VAL A 81 2.92 16.02 -29.88
N CYS A 82 1.86 16.62 -29.32
CA CYS A 82 1.17 17.70 -30.04
C CYS A 82 2.01 18.99 -30.13
N VAL A 83 2.69 19.41 -29.07
CA VAL A 83 3.59 20.59 -29.12
C VAL A 83 4.75 20.33 -30.07
N CYS A 84 5.37 19.16 -29.99
CA CYS A 84 6.48 18.76 -30.85
C CYS A 84 6.06 18.79 -32.31
N VAL A 85 4.97 18.10 -32.67
CA VAL A 85 4.49 18.05 -34.05
C VAL A 85 4.14 19.46 -34.54
N TYR A 86 3.49 20.28 -33.72
CA TYR A 86 3.14 21.64 -34.11
C TYR A 86 4.38 22.50 -34.38
N VAL A 87 5.35 22.50 -33.46
CA VAL A 87 6.61 23.26 -33.60
C VAL A 87 7.43 22.74 -34.78
N CYS A 88 7.56 21.41 -34.93
CA CYS A 88 8.28 20.79 -36.04
C CYS A 88 7.68 21.20 -37.37
N MET A 89 6.36 21.10 -37.51
CA MET A 89 5.64 21.46 -38.74
C MET A 89 5.81 22.95 -39.03
N TYR A 90 5.70 23.82 -38.03
CA TYR A 90 5.84 25.26 -38.22
C TYR A 90 7.26 25.65 -38.64
N VAL A 91 8.27 25.14 -37.93
CA VAL A 91 9.69 25.41 -38.22
C VAL A 91 10.07 24.82 -39.57
N CYS A 92 9.65 23.59 -39.88
CA CYS A 92 9.86 23.01 -41.20
C CYS A 92 9.21 23.89 -42.25
N MET A 93 7.91 24.20 -42.17
CA MET A 93 7.25 25.05 -43.17
C MET A 93 7.97 26.38 -43.43
N TYR A 94 8.50 27.04 -42.38
CA TYR A 94 9.31 28.26 -42.53
C TYR A 94 10.67 28.03 -43.22
N VAL A 95 11.38 26.96 -42.88
CA VAL A 95 12.72 26.64 -43.43
C VAL A 95 12.63 25.99 -44.82
N CYS A 96 11.57 25.24 -45.09
CA CYS A 96 11.28 24.56 -46.35
C CYS A 96 10.96 25.52 -47.49
N MET A 97 10.48 26.74 -47.19
CA MET A 97 10.37 27.81 -48.18
C MET A 97 11.73 28.26 -48.70
N CYS A 98 12.83 27.89 -48.02
CA CYS A 98 14.20 28.31 -48.34
C CYS A 98 15.00 27.23 -49.07
N VAL A 99 14.84 25.94 -48.73
CA VAL A 99 15.65 24.83 -49.28
C VAL A 99 14.82 23.53 -49.28
N CYS A 100 14.64 22.91 -50.44
CA CYS A 100 13.75 21.75 -50.64
C CYS A 100 14.30 20.41 -50.12
N VAL A 101 15.58 20.32 -49.75
CA VAL A 101 16.24 19.06 -49.34
C VAL A 101 16.21 18.85 -47.81
N CYS A 102 16.02 19.90 -47.01
CA CYS A 102 16.07 19.80 -45.55
C CYS A 102 14.78 19.29 -44.89
N VAL A 103 13.66 19.17 -45.61
CA VAL A 103 12.36 18.83 -45.02
C VAL A 103 12.37 17.47 -44.31
N TYR A 104 12.87 16.43 -44.99
CA TYR A 104 12.89 15.08 -44.44
C TYR A 104 13.85 14.96 -43.25
N VAL A 105 15.03 15.57 -43.36
CA VAL A 105 16.05 15.53 -42.29
C VAL A 105 15.59 16.32 -41.07
N CYS A 106 15.03 17.53 -41.26
CA CYS A 106 14.50 18.34 -40.17
C CYS A 106 13.31 17.66 -39.49
N MET A 107 12.36 17.12 -40.26
CA MET A 107 11.23 16.38 -39.68
C MET A 107 11.71 15.15 -38.91
N TYR A 108 12.66 14.38 -39.45
CA TYR A 108 13.16 13.19 -38.79
C TYR A 108 13.93 13.51 -37.50
N VAL A 109 14.86 14.48 -37.56
CA VAL A 109 15.66 14.90 -36.40
C VAL A 109 14.77 15.51 -35.33
N CYS A 110 13.86 16.42 -35.70
CA CYS A 110 12.98 17.04 -34.72
C CYS A 110 12.01 16.01 -34.12
N MET A 111 11.38 15.14 -34.91
CA MET A 111 10.53 14.07 -34.37
C MET A 111 11.32 13.12 -33.46
N TYR A 112 12.54 12.74 -33.84
CA TYR A 112 13.36 11.84 -33.04
C TYR A 112 13.79 12.48 -31.73
N VAL A 113 14.36 13.69 -31.78
CA VAL A 113 14.78 14.42 -30.57
C VAL A 113 13.60 14.71 -29.66
N CYS A 114 12.48 15.17 -30.22
CA CYS A 114 11.26 15.44 -29.46
C CYS A 114 10.72 14.17 -28.80
N VAL A 115 10.48 13.10 -29.55
CA VAL A 115 9.94 11.86 -28.97
C VAL A 115 10.92 11.26 -27.98
N TYR A 116 12.21 11.23 -28.29
CA TYR A 116 13.20 10.63 -27.41
C TYR A 116 13.35 11.44 -26.12
N VAL A 117 13.58 12.75 -26.20
CA VAL A 117 13.74 13.60 -25.00
C VAL A 117 12.44 13.64 -24.20
N CYS A 118 11.30 13.84 -24.85
CA CYS A 118 10.04 13.93 -24.14
C CYS A 118 9.65 12.60 -23.48
N VAL A 119 9.76 11.48 -24.21
CA VAL A 119 9.41 10.18 -23.64
C VAL A 119 10.46 9.79 -22.61
N TYR A 120 11.76 9.75 -22.91
CA TYR A 120 12.73 9.29 -21.92
C TYR A 120 12.80 10.17 -20.69
N VAL A 121 12.94 11.50 -20.84
CA VAL A 121 13.18 12.37 -19.69
C VAL A 121 11.94 12.49 -18.84
N PHE A 122 10.76 12.74 -19.43
CA PHE A 122 9.55 12.86 -18.61
C PHE A 122 9.10 11.54 -18.06
N MET A 123 9.19 10.43 -18.81
CA MET A 123 8.85 9.12 -18.26
C MET A 123 9.76 8.79 -17.09
N TYR A 124 11.08 8.91 -17.27
CA TYR A 124 12.00 8.52 -16.22
C TYR A 124 11.84 9.39 -14.98
N VAL A 125 11.75 10.72 -15.15
CA VAL A 125 11.60 11.65 -14.02
C VAL A 125 10.24 11.50 -13.36
N CYS A 126 9.14 11.44 -14.11
CA CYS A 126 7.81 11.27 -13.51
C CYS A 126 7.69 9.92 -12.81
N MET A 127 8.15 8.83 -13.42
CA MET A 127 8.14 7.50 -12.81
C MET A 127 8.95 7.49 -11.52
N TYR A 128 10.16 8.05 -11.54
CA TYR A 128 11.05 8.03 -10.39
C TYR A 128 10.53 8.90 -9.24
N VAL A 129 10.09 10.13 -9.55
CA VAL A 129 9.54 11.06 -8.55
C VAL A 129 8.24 10.52 -7.96
N CYS A 130 7.33 10.03 -8.80
CA CYS A 130 6.08 9.44 -8.32
C CYS A 130 6.37 8.25 -7.43
N MET A 131 7.15 7.26 -7.88
CA MET A 131 7.51 6.10 -7.07
C MET A 131 8.15 6.50 -5.73
N TYR A 132 9.05 7.46 -5.74
CA TYR A 132 9.73 7.93 -4.53
C TYR A 132 8.75 8.58 -3.55
N VAL A 133 7.91 9.51 -4.03
CA VAL A 133 6.92 10.20 -3.19
C VAL A 133 5.88 9.21 -2.65
N CYS A 134 5.40 8.26 -3.47
CA CYS A 134 4.45 7.24 -3.04
C CYS A 134 5.06 6.39 -1.93
N MET A 135 6.28 5.87 -2.13
CA MET A 135 6.96 5.05 -1.15
C MET A 135 7.20 5.81 0.16
N HIS A 136 7.62 7.08 0.09
CA HIS A 136 7.82 7.90 1.29
C HIS A 136 6.52 8.16 2.03
N VAL A 137 5.47 8.61 1.35
CA VAL A 137 4.18 8.90 1.99
C VAL A 137 3.58 7.61 2.59
N CYS A 138 3.65 6.49 1.88
CA CYS A 138 3.22 5.19 2.40
C CYS A 138 3.98 4.83 3.69
N MET A 139 5.31 4.96 3.70
CA MET A 139 6.14 4.64 4.87
C MET A 139 5.89 5.60 6.04
N CYS A 140 5.66 6.89 5.79
CA CYS A 140 5.36 7.89 6.83
C CYS A 140 4.02 7.65 7.52
N VAL A 141 3.02 7.12 6.81
CA VAL A 141 1.67 6.86 7.35
C VAL A 141 1.59 5.49 8.03
N CYS A 142 2.47 4.55 7.66
CA CYS A 142 2.51 3.20 8.23
C CYS A 142 3.39 3.06 9.49
N MET A 143 4.09 4.12 9.90
CA MET A 143 4.96 4.19 11.09
C MET A 143 4.29 5.02 12.18
#